data_AF-A0A959ENY9-F1
#
_entry.id   AF-A0A959ENY9-F1
#
_cell.length_a   1.000
_cell.length_b   1.000
_cell.length_c   1.000
_cell.angle_alpha   90.00
_cell.angle_beta   90.00
_cell.angle_gamma   90.00
#
_symmetry.space_group_name_H-M   'P 1'
#
loop_
_entity.id
_entity.type
_entity.pdbx_description
1 polymer ?
#
loop_
_entity_poly.entity_id
_entity_poly.type
_entity_poly.pdbx_seq_one_letter_code
_entity_poly.pdbx_strand_id
1 'polypeptide(L)'
;LFLMGLKEEAKKIETYVVDSLRFDKDIDAKVFEVNIRILGGLLSMYDLSENPAVLEKARDFADRMMPAFDTPTGVPRYWVNLKTGESRGDTVNLAEAGTNLIELGVLSYYTQDPRYYQAAKRAALAVYERRSALDLLSAGINVQTGEVVGKSSHICAGADSYYEYLYKSYLLFGDEEIGAIWQTCIAA
;
A
#
# COMPACT_ATOMS: atom_id res chain seq x y z
N LEU A 1 9.89 17.65 8.97
CA LEU A 1 10.71 18.11 10.13
C LEU A 1 12.19 17.93 9.85
N PHE A 2 12.66 16.68 9.74
CA PHE A 2 14.08 16.38 9.51
C PHE A 2 14.70 17.14 8.31
N LEU A 3 14.06 17.07 7.14
CA LEU A 3 14.51 17.75 5.91
C LEU A 3 14.55 19.29 6.04
N MET A 4 13.76 19.86 6.96
CA MET A 4 13.75 21.31 7.22
C MET A 4 14.79 21.72 8.28
N GLY A 5 15.63 20.79 8.76
CA GLY A 5 16.64 21.05 9.80
C GLY A 5 16.10 21.02 11.24
N LEU A 6 14.81 20.73 11.43
CA LEU A 6 14.15 20.63 12.74
C LEU A 6 14.44 19.28 13.40
N LYS A 7 15.72 19.03 13.71
CA LYS A 7 16.23 17.73 14.15
C LYS A 7 15.78 17.37 15.57
N GLU A 8 15.72 18.34 16.47
CA GLU A 8 15.28 18.11 17.85
C GLU A 8 13.80 17.70 17.92
N GLU A 9 12.94 18.37 17.13
CA GLU A 9 11.53 18.03 17.01
C GLU A 9 11.34 16.67 16.36
N ALA A 10 12.11 16.37 15.30
CA ALA A 10 12.10 15.05 14.67
C ALA A 10 12.49 13.96 15.67
N LYS A 11 13.53 14.19 16.48
CA LYS A 11 13.99 13.21 17.48
C LYS A 11 12.95 12.98 18.58
N LYS A 12 12.28 14.03 19.06
CA LYS A 12 11.18 13.90 20.05
C LYS A 12 10.06 13.02 19.52
N ILE A 13 9.70 13.16 18.24
CA ILE A 13 8.66 12.33 17.61
C ILE A 13 9.14 10.88 17.44
N GLU A 14 10.38 10.68 17.00
CA GLU A 14 10.97 9.34 16.90
C GLU A 14 10.94 8.62 18.26
N THR A 15 11.35 9.28 19.34
CA THR A 15 11.26 8.75 20.71
C THR A 15 9.82 8.40 21.08
N TYR A 16 8.85 9.29 20.80
CA TYR A 16 7.44 9.00 21.06
C TYR A 16 6.93 7.77 20.29
N VAL A 17 7.31 7.64 19.02
CA VAL A 17 6.94 6.49 18.17
C VAL A 17 7.48 5.19 18.76
N VAL A 18 8.77 5.16 19.12
CA VAL A 18 9.41 3.97 19.67
C VAL A 18 8.80 3.60 21.03
N ASP A 19 8.73 4.57 21.95
CA ASP A 19 8.43 4.31 23.35
C ASP A 19 6.92 4.14 23.60
N SER A 20 6.09 4.95 22.93
CA SER A 20 4.67 5.13 23.30
C SER A 20 3.68 4.57 22.27
N LEU A 21 4.01 4.58 20.98
CA LEU A 21 3.07 4.14 19.95
C LEU A 21 2.85 2.61 19.99
N ARG A 22 1.59 2.19 19.94
CA ARG A 22 1.17 0.79 19.90
C ARG A 22 0.07 0.64 18.85
N PHE A 23 0.16 -0.38 18.02
CA PHE A 23 -0.82 -0.67 16.98
C PHE A 23 -1.79 -1.78 17.34
N ASP A 24 -1.58 -2.46 18.48
CA ASP A 24 -2.55 -3.37 19.08
C ASP A 24 -3.76 -2.62 19.64
N LYS A 25 -4.64 -2.21 18.74
CA LYS A 25 -5.82 -1.40 19.03
C LYS A 25 -7.03 -2.02 18.35
N ASP A 26 -8.10 -2.17 19.13
CA ASP A 26 -9.38 -2.65 18.62
C ASP A 26 -10.08 -1.52 17.84
N ILE A 27 -9.63 -1.32 16.61
CA ILE A 27 -10.08 -0.26 15.71
C ILE A 27 -9.95 -0.70 14.26
N ASP A 28 -10.97 -0.40 13.48
CA ASP A 28 -10.92 -0.56 12.03
C ASP A 28 -10.13 0.57 11.38
N ALA A 29 -9.08 0.21 10.66
CA ALA A 29 -8.25 1.11 9.88
C ALA A 29 -8.57 0.97 8.39
N LYS A 30 -8.69 2.12 7.69
CA LYS A 30 -8.85 2.14 6.23
C LYS A 30 -7.49 1.81 5.61
N VAL A 31 -7.37 0.63 5.00
CA VAL A 31 -6.08 0.04 4.58
C VAL A 31 -5.26 1.01 3.74
N PHE A 32 -5.86 1.55 2.68
CA PHE A 32 -5.22 2.54 1.80
C PHE A 32 -4.65 3.75 2.56
N GLU A 33 -5.45 4.38 3.42
CA GLU A 33 -5.05 5.62 4.10
C GLU A 33 -3.91 5.37 5.07
N VAL A 34 -3.98 4.28 5.82
CA VAL A 34 -2.97 4.01 6.83
C VAL A 34 -1.69 3.43 6.22
N ASN A 35 -1.76 2.75 5.08
CA ASN A 35 -0.59 2.36 4.31
C ASN A 35 0.22 3.60 3.90
N ILE A 36 -0.38 4.53 3.15
CA ILE A 36 0.36 5.68 2.60
C ILE A 36 0.74 6.71 3.68
N ARG A 37 0.02 6.79 4.80
CA ARG A 37 0.29 7.79 5.86
C ARG A 37 1.13 7.25 7.00
N ILE A 38 0.77 6.09 7.55
CA ILE A 38 1.41 5.55 8.76
C ILE A 38 2.60 4.69 8.36
N LEU A 39 2.41 3.68 7.50
CA LEU A 39 3.51 2.82 7.07
C LEU A 39 4.55 3.62 6.29
N GLY A 40 4.13 4.40 5.29
CA GLY A 40 5.04 5.29 4.53
C GLY A 40 5.77 6.29 5.42
N GLY A 41 5.11 6.84 6.44
CA GLY A 41 5.72 7.75 7.42
C GLY A 41 6.75 7.08 8.32
N LEU A 42 6.48 5.87 8.82
CA LEU A 42 7.43 5.09 9.62
C LEU A 42 8.65 4.67 8.79
N LEU A 43 8.44 4.23 7.56
CA LEU A 43 9.54 3.85 6.65
C LEU A 43 10.41 5.06 6.31
N SER A 44 9.80 6.22 6.03
CA SER A 44 10.56 7.46 5.80
C SER A 44 11.33 7.90 7.06
N MET A 45 10.75 7.72 8.25
CA MET A 45 11.44 7.99 9.51
C MET A 45 12.62 7.04 9.72
N TYR A 46 12.45 5.76 9.42
CA TYR A 46 13.53 4.77 9.50
C TYR A 46 14.66 5.10 8.51
N ASP A 47 14.33 5.40 7.25
CA ASP A 47 15.30 5.75 6.21
C ASP A 47 16.22 6.92 6.62
N LEU A 48 15.66 7.90 7.35
CA LEU A 48 16.41 9.07 7.81
C LEU A 48 17.13 8.88 9.15
N SER A 49 16.63 8.01 10.03
CA SER A 49 17.14 7.84 11.40
C SER A 49 18.01 6.60 11.57
N GLU A 50 17.88 5.62 10.67
CA GLU A 50 18.43 4.27 10.75
C GLU A 50 18.13 3.55 12.09
N ASN A 51 17.11 4.00 12.83
CA ASN A 51 16.79 3.41 14.13
C ASN A 51 15.99 2.10 13.94
N PRO A 52 16.56 0.93 14.26
CA PRO A 52 15.89 -0.35 14.05
C PRO A 52 14.58 -0.48 14.84
N ALA A 53 14.42 0.23 15.95
CA ALA A 53 13.17 0.22 16.70
C ALA A 53 12.01 0.86 15.91
N VAL A 54 12.28 1.80 15.00
CA VAL A 54 11.28 2.37 14.10
C VAL A 54 10.90 1.36 13.01
N LEU A 55 11.88 0.63 12.47
CA LEU A 55 11.60 -0.44 11.50
C LEU A 55 10.73 -1.54 12.11
N GLU A 56 10.96 -1.92 13.36
CA GLU A 56 10.10 -2.88 14.07
C GLU A 56 8.67 -2.36 14.23
N LYS A 57 8.47 -1.04 14.42
CA LYS A 57 7.12 -0.44 14.41
C LYS A 57 6.47 -0.52 13.03
N ALA A 58 7.22 -0.26 11.98
CA ALA A 58 6.72 -0.37 10.60
C ALA A 58 6.29 -1.82 10.29
N ARG A 59 7.10 -2.80 10.72
CA ARG A 59 6.81 -4.22 10.58
C ARG A 59 5.57 -4.65 11.38
N ASP A 60 5.48 -4.32 12.66
CA ASP A 60 4.28 -4.60 13.50
C ASP A 60 3.02 -4.00 12.87
N PHE A 61 3.12 -2.78 12.34
CA PHE A 61 2.00 -2.14 11.69
C PHE A 61 1.56 -2.86 10.41
N ALA A 62 2.51 -3.19 9.53
CA ALA A 62 2.22 -3.89 8.28
C ALA A 62 1.64 -5.28 8.52
N ASP A 63 2.17 -6.04 9.50
CA ASP A 63 1.68 -7.37 9.84
C ASP A 63 0.22 -7.38 10.24
N ARG A 64 -0.24 -6.33 10.93
CA ARG A 64 -1.65 -6.13 11.29
C ARG A 64 -2.54 -5.79 10.10
N MET A 65 -1.97 -5.22 9.04
CA MET A 65 -2.69 -4.90 7.81
C MET A 65 -2.77 -6.09 6.84
N MET A 66 -1.81 -7.00 6.87
CA MET A 66 -1.72 -8.14 5.95
C MET A 66 -3.01 -8.98 5.83
N PRO A 67 -3.82 -9.22 6.89
CA PRO A 67 -5.09 -9.92 6.77
C PRO A 67 -6.08 -9.28 5.78
N ALA A 68 -5.96 -7.99 5.47
CA ALA A 68 -6.80 -7.34 4.46
C ALA A 68 -6.61 -7.94 3.07
N PHE A 69 -5.41 -8.44 2.75
CA PHE A 69 -5.03 -9.01 1.46
C PHE A 69 -5.42 -10.48 1.33
N ASP A 70 -5.96 -11.11 2.38
CA ASP A 70 -6.47 -12.47 2.34
C ASP A 70 -7.85 -12.50 1.67
N THR A 71 -7.84 -12.26 0.35
CA THR A 71 -9.00 -12.33 -0.53
C THR A 71 -8.71 -13.27 -1.69
N PRO A 72 -9.73 -13.86 -2.34
CA PRO A 72 -9.52 -14.70 -3.51
C PRO A 72 -8.71 -14.00 -4.62
N THR A 73 -8.93 -12.70 -4.82
CA THR A 73 -8.20 -11.90 -5.82
C THR A 73 -6.80 -11.50 -5.35
N GLY A 74 -6.58 -11.39 -4.04
CA GLY A 74 -5.38 -10.77 -3.44
C GLY A 74 -5.47 -9.25 -3.35
N VAL A 75 -6.53 -8.62 -3.85
CA VAL A 75 -6.80 -7.19 -3.66
C VAL A 75 -7.26 -6.96 -2.21
N PRO A 76 -6.71 -5.97 -1.48
CA PRO A 76 -7.05 -5.77 -0.09
C PRO A 76 -8.50 -5.32 0.09
N ARG A 77 -9.16 -5.81 1.16
CA ARG A 77 -10.43 -5.24 1.62
C ARG A 77 -10.25 -3.80 2.09
N TYR A 78 -11.35 -3.04 2.13
CA TYR A 78 -11.34 -1.62 2.47
C TYR A 78 -10.86 -1.32 3.90
N TRP A 79 -11.30 -2.15 4.86
CA TRP A 79 -11.01 -2.01 6.29
C TRP A 79 -10.33 -3.26 6.84
N VAL A 80 -9.47 -3.06 7.85
CA VAL A 80 -8.93 -4.12 8.69
C VAL A 80 -8.86 -3.67 10.15
N ASN A 81 -9.28 -4.53 11.07
CA ASN A 81 -9.12 -4.27 12.50
C ASN A 81 -7.67 -4.54 12.92
N LEU A 82 -7.00 -3.55 13.50
CA LEU A 82 -5.56 -3.63 13.83
C LEU A 82 -5.23 -4.62 14.96
N LYS A 83 -6.23 -5.05 15.75
CA LYS A 83 -6.06 -6.02 16.82
C LYS A 83 -6.48 -7.43 16.40
N THR A 84 -7.64 -7.57 15.76
CA THR A 84 -8.23 -8.88 15.46
C THR A 84 -7.83 -9.40 14.07
N GLY A 85 -7.40 -8.52 13.16
CA GLY A 85 -7.17 -8.87 11.75
C GLY A 85 -8.45 -9.08 10.94
N GLU A 86 -9.64 -8.93 11.53
CA GLU A 86 -10.89 -9.01 10.79
C GLU A 86 -10.95 -7.90 9.74
N SER A 87 -11.23 -8.26 8.49
CA SER A 87 -11.27 -7.32 7.37
C SER A 87 -12.66 -7.30 6.72
N ARG A 88 -13.07 -6.12 6.24
CA ARG A 88 -14.42 -5.90 5.67
C ARG A 88 -14.41 -4.83 4.59
N GLY A 89 -15.47 -4.81 3.78
CA GLY A 89 -15.62 -3.90 2.65
C GLY A 89 -15.07 -4.50 1.38
N ASP A 90 -15.96 -5.11 0.59
CA ASP A 90 -15.58 -5.93 -0.56
C ASP A 90 -15.52 -5.17 -1.87
N THR A 91 -15.83 -3.88 -1.88
CA THR A 91 -15.70 -3.01 -3.04
C THR A 91 -14.75 -1.89 -2.71
N VAL A 92 -13.68 -1.79 -3.49
CA VAL A 92 -12.65 -0.76 -3.36
C VAL A 92 -12.50 -0.04 -4.70
N ASN A 93 -12.00 1.19 -4.65
CA ASN A 93 -11.64 1.90 -5.86
C ASN A 93 -10.24 1.47 -6.36
N LEU A 94 -9.89 1.89 -7.58
CA LEU A 94 -8.65 1.52 -8.24
C LEU A 94 -7.39 1.97 -7.46
N ALA A 95 -7.40 3.18 -6.87
CA ALA A 95 -6.32 3.64 -6.01
C ALA A 95 -6.18 2.77 -4.75
N GLU A 96 -7.28 2.49 -4.06
CA GLU A 96 -7.30 1.63 -2.87
C GLU A 96 -6.80 0.21 -3.16
N ALA A 97 -7.07 -0.30 -4.36
CA ALA A 97 -6.68 -1.64 -4.78
C ALA A 97 -5.16 -1.80 -5.02
N GLY A 98 -4.46 -0.79 -5.54
CA GLY A 98 -3.07 -0.95 -6.00
C GLY A 98 -2.04 0.05 -5.48
N THR A 99 -2.43 1.05 -4.68
CA THR A 99 -1.48 2.00 -4.05
C THR A 99 -0.84 1.40 -2.79
N ASN A 100 -0.16 0.27 -2.97
CA ASN A 100 0.49 -0.50 -1.90
C ASN A 100 1.93 -0.92 -2.24
N LEU A 101 2.32 -0.86 -3.52
CA LEU A 101 3.61 -1.37 -4.02
C LEU A 101 4.83 -0.72 -3.37
N ILE A 102 4.80 0.59 -3.11
CA ILE A 102 5.96 1.33 -2.60
C ILE A 102 6.23 0.99 -1.13
N GLU A 103 5.26 1.18 -0.24
CA GLU A 103 5.48 0.98 1.19
C GLU A 103 5.78 -0.49 1.51
N LEU A 104 5.00 -1.41 0.92
CA LEU A 104 5.22 -2.84 1.12
C LEU A 104 6.51 -3.32 0.44
N GLY A 105 6.91 -2.73 -0.68
CA GLY A 105 8.19 -3.01 -1.33
C GLY A 105 9.40 -2.55 -0.52
N VAL A 106 9.37 -1.31 -0.02
CA VAL A 106 10.42 -0.76 0.85
C VAL A 106 10.51 -1.55 2.16
N LEU A 107 9.37 -1.93 2.75
CA LEU A 107 9.37 -2.80 3.92
C LEU A 107 9.98 -4.16 3.63
N SER A 108 9.62 -4.81 2.51
CA SER A 108 10.25 -6.07 2.07
C SER A 108 11.77 -5.93 1.93
N TYR A 109 12.24 -4.83 1.34
CA TYR A 109 13.66 -4.55 1.21
C TYR A 109 14.36 -4.46 2.58
N TYR A 110 13.83 -3.67 3.53
CA TYR A 110 14.49 -3.50 4.82
C TYR A 110 14.37 -4.71 5.75
N THR A 111 13.25 -5.44 5.68
CA THR A 111 13.01 -6.62 6.53
C THR A 111 13.54 -7.93 5.94
N GLN A 112 13.95 -7.91 4.66
CA GLN A 112 14.28 -9.11 3.88
C GLN A 112 13.14 -10.14 3.83
N ASP A 113 11.90 -9.67 3.96
CA ASP A 113 10.70 -10.49 3.94
C ASP A 113 9.88 -10.19 2.68
N PRO A 114 9.88 -11.07 1.66
CA PRO A 114 9.27 -10.78 0.37
C PRO A 114 7.73 -10.75 0.43
N ARG A 115 7.09 -11.23 1.49
CA ARG A 115 5.63 -11.39 1.54
C ARG A 115 4.87 -10.07 1.34
N TYR A 116 5.45 -8.95 1.80
CA TYR A 116 4.82 -7.63 1.69
C TYR A 116 4.75 -7.19 0.23
N TYR A 117 5.89 -7.12 -0.47
CA TYR A 117 5.91 -6.74 -1.88
C TYR A 117 5.08 -7.70 -2.75
N GLN A 118 5.14 -9.00 -2.48
CA GLN A 118 4.37 -9.99 -3.24
C GLN A 118 2.86 -9.80 -3.06
N ALA A 119 2.39 -9.45 -1.88
CA ALA A 119 0.97 -9.11 -1.67
C ALA A 119 0.55 -7.87 -2.47
N ALA A 120 1.37 -6.80 -2.45
CA ALA A 120 1.10 -5.60 -3.22
C ALA A 120 1.12 -5.85 -4.74
N LYS A 121 2.11 -6.60 -5.22
CA LYS A 121 2.26 -6.96 -6.63
C LYS A 121 1.09 -7.81 -7.12
N ARG A 122 0.67 -8.81 -6.33
CA ARG A 122 -0.51 -9.62 -6.64
C ARG A 122 -1.76 -8.76 -6.77
N ALA A 123 -1.98 -7.81 -5.87
CA ALA A 123 -3.12 -6.89 -5.96
C ALA A 123 -3.08 -6.03 -7.23
N ALA A 124 -1.91 -5.46 -7.56
CA ALA A 124 -1.74 -4.63 -8.75
C ALA A 124 -1.98 -5.43 -10.05
N LEU A 125 -1.48 -6.67 -10.13
CA LEU A 125 -1.70 -7.59 -11.24
C LEU A 125 -3.17 -7.98 -11.38
N ALA A 126 -3.84 -8.32 -10.26
CA ALA A 126 -5.25 -8.69 -10.27
C ALA A 126 -6.10 -7.57 -10.88
N VAL A 127 -5.83 -6.32 -10.54
CA VAL A 127 -6.49 -5.18 -11.16
C VAL A 127 -6.20 -5.10 -12.66
N TYR A 128 -4.94 -5.20 -13.07
CA TYR A 128 -4.52 -5.10 -14.47
C TYR A 128 -5.16 -6.18 -15.38
N GLU A 129 -5.30 -7.40 -14.86
CA GLU A 129 -5.94 -8.52 -15.58
C GLU A 129 -7.43 -8.28 -15.90
N ARG A 130 -8.06 -7.30 -15.25
CA ARG A 130 -9.49 -6.97 -15.40
C ARG A 130 -9.74 -5.73 -16.26
N ARG A 131 -8.70 -5.25 -16.95
CA ARG A 131 -8.84 -4.19 -17.94
C ARG A 131 -9.77 -4.60 -19.08
N SER A 132 -10.36 -3.59 -19.71
CA SER A 132 -11.19 -3.77 -20.90
C SER A 132 -10.35 -4.17 -22.12
N ALA A 133 -11.01 -4.51 -23.24
CA ALA A 133 -10.35 -4.70 -24.52
C ALA A 133 -9.66 -3.42 -25.07
N LEU A 134 -9.89 -2.27 -24.46
CA LEU A 134 -9.22 -1.00 -24.75
C LEU A 134 -8.08 -0.72 -23.76
N ASP A 135 -7.67 -1.71 -22.97
CA ASP A 135 -6.67 -1.60 -21.91
C ASP A 135 -7.02 -0.62 -20.76
N LEU A 136 -8.22 -0.06 -20.77
CA LEU A 136 -8.74 0.81 -19.69
C LEU A 136 -9.20 0.01 -18.46
N LEU A 137 -8.89 0.54 -17.28
CA LEU A 137 -9.28 0.00 -15.97
C LEU A 137 -10.55 0.66 -15.42
N SER A 138 -11.40 -0.13 -14.77
CA SER A 138 -12.57 0.39 -14.06
C SER A 138 -12.17 1.10 -12.77
N ALA A 139 -12.90 2.14 -12.40
CA ALA A 139 -12.71 2.88 -11.16
C ALA A 139 -12.98 2.05 -9.88
N GLY A 140 -13.65 0.90 -9.98
CA GLY A 140 -13.95 0.05 -8.84
C GLY A 140 -13.86 -1.44 -9.16
N ILE A 141 -13.60 -2.24 -8.12
CA ILE A 141 -13.46 -3.70 -8.18
C ILE A 141 -14.07 -4.34 -6.94
N ASN A 142 -14.74 -5.48 -7.12
CA ASN A 142 -15.10 -6.36 -6.03
C ASN A 142 -13.92 -7.29 -5.68
N VAL A 143 -13.42 -7.25 -4.46
CA VAL A 143 -12.21 -7.98 -4.05
C VAL A 143 -12.42 -9.48 -3.86
N GLN A 144 -13.68 -9.93 -3.72
CA GLN A 144 -14.02 -11.34 -3.60
C GLN A 144 -14.16 -12.00 -4.97
N THR A 145 -14.91 -11.36 -5.88
CA THR A 145 -15.21 -11.92 -7.21
C THR A 145 -14.23 -11.48 -8.29
N GLY A 146 -13.58 -10.33 -8.09
CA GLY A 146 -12.80 -9.66 -9.12
C GLY A 146 -13.65 -8.98 -10.19
N GLU A 147 -14.96 -8.88 -10.02
CA GLU A 147 -15.82 -8.17 -10.97
C GLU A 147 -15.57 -6.66 -10.89
N VAL A 148 -15.49 -6.02 -12.05
CA VAL A 148 -15.40 -4.57 -12.12
C VAL A 148 -16.71 -3.93 -11.67
N VAL A 149 -16.62 -2.88 -10.86
CA VAL A 149 -17.75 -2.12 -10.35
C VAL A 149 -17.83 -0.80 -11.11
N GLY A 150 -18.91 -0.62 -11.87
CA GLY A 150 -19.10 0.54 -12.73
C GLY A 150 -18.41 0.40 -14.10
N LYS A 151 -18.55 1.44 -14.92
CA LYS A 151 -17.99 1.52 -16.29
C LYS A 151 -17.12 2.75 -16.50
N SER A 152 -16.90 3.55 -15.45
CA SER A 152 -16.07 4.74 -15.51
C SER A 152 -14.61 4.36 -15.44
N SER A 153 -13.81 4.95 -16.33
CA SER A 153 -12.35 4.97 -16.26
C SER A 153 -11.88 6.41 -16.24
N HIS A 154 -10.92 6.74 -15.38
CA HIS A 154 -10.36 8.08 -15.23
C HIS A 154 -9.01 8.04 -14.51
N ILE A 155 -8.30 9.16 -14.53
CA ILE A 155 -7.04 9.38 -13.81
C ILE A 155 -7.19 10.25 -12.56
N CYS A 156 -8.43 10.59 -12.19
CA CYS A 156 -8.75 11.42 -11.02
C CYS A 156 -8.78 10.60 -9.71
N ALA A 157 -9.20 11.28 -8.62
CA ALA A 157 -9.38 10.71 -7.30
C ALA A 157 -10.10 9.34 -7.33
N GLY A 158 -9.51 8.37 -6.64
CA GLY A 158 -9.97 6.98 -6.63
C GLY A 158 -9.37 6.09 -7.71
N ALA A 159 -8.49 6.64 -8.58
CA ALA A 159 -7.78 5.89 -9.60
C ALA A 159 -6.31 6.34 -9.76
N ASP A 160 -6.08 7.65 -9.68
CA ASP A 160 -4.78 8.34 -9.78
C ASP A 160 -3.54 7.50 -9.38
N SER A 161 -3.43 7.17 -8.10
CA SER A 161 -2.21 6.67 -7.47
C SER A 161 -1.87 5.22 -7.83
N TYR A 162 -2.81 4.46 -8.41
CA TYR A 162 -2.51 3.16 -9.02
C TYR A 162 -1.46 3.33 -10.12
N TYR A 163 -1.71 4.26 -11.05
CA TYR A 163 -0.81 4.52 -12.17
C TYR A 163 0.53 5.08 -11.71
N GLU A 164 0.51 5.96 -10.70
CA GLU A 164 1.74 6.47 -10.11
C GLU A 164 2.60 5.35 -9.51
N TYR A 165 1.98 4.40 -8.81
CA TYR A 165 2.69 3.33 -8.11
C TYR A 165 3.27 2.31 -9.08
N LEU A 166 2.62 2.03 -10.21
CA LEU A 166 3.23 1.21 -11.25
C LEU A 166 4.56 1.84 -11.73
N TYR A 167 4.55 3.13 -12.09
CA TYR A 167 5.76 3.79 -12.55
C TYR A 167 6.83 3.90 -11.47
N LYS A 168 6.44 4.39 -10.27
CA LYS A 168 7.37 4.59 -9.15
C LYS A 168 7.99 3.27 -8.71
N SER A 169 7.24 2.18 -8.67
CA SER A 169 7.76 0.86 -8.27
C SER A 169 8.65 0.23 -9.32
N TYR A 170 8.34 0.40 -10.61
CA TYR A 170 9.25 0.02 -11.68
C TYR A 170 10.60 0.74 -11.53
N LEU A 171 10.59 2.06 -11.34
CA LEU A 171 11.83 2.83 -11.16
C LEU A 171 12.59 2.47 -9.88
N LEU A 172 11.87 2.27 -8.77
CA LEU A 172 12.48 2.05 -7.46
C LEU A 172 13.02 0.63 -7.30
N PHE A 173 12.32 -0.37 -7.81
CA PHE A 173 12.65 -1.79 -7.59
C PHE A 173 13.15 -2.52 -8.83
N GLY A 174 13.07 -1.92 -10.03
CA GLY A 174 13.45 -2.57 -11.28
C GLY A 174 12.51 -3.72 -11.69
N ASP A 175 11.25 -3.70 -11.24
CA ASP A 175 10.28 -4.74 -11.60
C ASP A 175 9.74 -4.51 -13.02
N GLU A 176 10.35 -5.18 -14.00
CA GLU A 176 10.02 -5.07 -15.42
C GLU A 176 8.57 -5.46 -15.75
N GLU A 177 7.96 -6.36 -14.98
CA GLU A 177 6.55 -6.74 -15.18
C GLU A 177 5.63 -5.58 -14.81
N ILE A 178 5.88 -4.94 -13.67
CA ILE A 178 5.18 -3.72 -13.26
C ILE A 178 5.44 -2.58 -14.27
N GLY A 179 6.67 -2.47 -14.79
CA GLY A 179 7.03 -1.51 -15.83
C GLY A 179 6.22 -1.72 -17.12
N ALA A 180 6.07 -2.96 -17.57
CA ALA A 180 5.28 -3.31 -18.75
C ALA A 180 3.79 -2.95 -18.58
N ILE A 181 3.23 -3.22 -17.39
CA ILE A 181 1.85 -2.84 -17.05
C ILE A 181 1.67 -1.33 -17.14
N TRP A 182 2.61 -0.55 -16.58
CA TRP A 182 2.56 0.90 -16.68
C TRP A 182 2.54 1.39 -18.13
N GLN A 183 3.41 0.83 -18.99
CA GLN A 183 3.47 1.17 -20.41
C GLN A 183 2.15 0.89 -21.14
N THR A 184 1.48 -0.23 -20.83
CA THR A 184 0.15 -0.51 -21.36
C THR A 184 -0.87 0.54 -20.87
N CYS A 185 -0.93 0.79 -19.56
CA CYS A 185 -1.94 1.68 -18.99
C CYS A 185 -1.78 3.14 -19.43
N ILE A 186 -0.56 3.64 -19.63
CA ILE A 186 -0.35 5.04 -20.03
C ILE A 186 -0.60 5.29 -21.53
N ALA A 187 -0.57 4.24 -22.35
CA ALA A 187 -0.82 4.33 -23.78
C ALA A 187 -2.32 4.26 -24.16
N ALA A 188 -3.15 3.71 -23.28
CA ALA A 188 -4.60 3.57 -23.43
C ALA A 188 -5.36 4.87 -23.19
#